data_AF-A0A7S1Z9J2-F1
#
_entry.id   AF-A0A7S1Z9J2-F1
#
_cell.length_a   1.000
_cell.length_b   1.000
_cell.length_c   1.000
_cell.angle_alpha   90.00
_cell.angle_beta   90.00
_cell.angle_gamma   90.00
#
_symmetry.space_group_name_H-M   'P 1'
#
loop_
_entity.id
_entity.type
_entity.pdbx_description
1 polymer ?
#
loop_
_entity_poly.entity_id
_entity_poly.type
_entity_poly.pdbx_seq_one_letter_code
_entity_poly.pdbx_strand_id
1 'polypeptide(L)'
;GARFHDASIVLLIRNPRWAIPSYHTMRWELDYPTNYTESYAHRPDTYTARPSQAEWEAWRGETWPNGNTPKGNFAREIDLWGWFIDFWMNDGQRRNDGNGNPVQDYHCRKSSGHMANCIPDIVISFEDMYSADRGLSTVEKLMDILELNQNPGGQSMPVVARGARRCVFGETTGKRGTEAQWDNSGRDGHGPDSSEYSFTWLQLQYTRD
;
A
#
# COMPACT_ATOMS: atom_id res chain seq x y z
N GLY A 1 14.57 14.93 -14.46
CA GLY A 1 13.76 14.34 -13.38
C GLY A 1 14.19 14.93 -12.07
N ALA A 2 13.27 15.15 -11.14
CA ALA A 2 13.61 15.53 -9.78
C ALA A 2 14.55 14.47 -9.18
N ARG A 3 15.61 14.92 -8.50
CA ARG A 3 16.52 14.04 -7.75
C ARG A 3 16.00 14.01 -6.31
N PHE A 4 15.73 12.81 -5.81
CA PHE A 4 15.26 12.56 -4.45
C PHE A 4 16.42 12.11 -3.55
N HIS A 5 17.64 12.58 -3.85
CA HIS A 5 18.87 12.06 -3.26
C HIS A 5 18.82 12.06 -1.73
N ASP A 6 18.30 13.15 -1.16
CA ASP A 6 18.17 13.37 0.28
C ASP A 6 16.70 13.39 0.73
N ALA A 7 15.80 12.75 -0.03
CA ALA A 7 14.39 12.70 0.33
C ALA A 7 14.16 11.72 1.48
N SER A 8 13.33 12.13 2.43
CA SER A 8 12.85 11.25 3.48
C SER A 8 11.79 10.29 2.94
N ILE A 9 11.89 9.04 3.36
CA ILE A 9 11.04 7.96 2.87
C ILE A 9 10.14 7.49 4.01
N VAL A 10 8.84 7.66 3.82
CA VAL A 10 7.81 7.15 4.74
C VAL A 10 7.20 5.90 4.11
N LEU A 11 7.38 4.75 4.74
CA LEU A 11 6.75 3.51 4.29
C LEU A 11 5.44 3.29 5.07
N LEU A 12 4.32 3.39 4.37
CA LEU A 12 2.99 3.07 4.88
C LEU A 12 2.59 1.67 4.41
N ILE A 13 2.42 0.75 5.35
CA ILE A 13 2.03 -0.64 5.08
C ILE A 13 0.57 -0.83 5.49
N ARG A 14 -0.21 -1.51 4.65
CA ARG A 14 -1.59 -1.92 4.95
C ARG A 14 -1.65 -3.43 5.05
N ASN A 15 -2.53 -3.95 5.92
CA ASN A 15 -2.75 -5.38 6.03
C ASN A 15 -3.12 -5.99 4.64
N PRO A 16 -2.51 -7.12 4.23
CA PRO A 16 -2.75 -7.71 2.92
C PRO A 16 -4.22 -8.07 2.69
N ARG A 17 -4.97 -8.38 3.78
CA ARG A 17 -6.43 -8.58 3.78
C ARG A 17 -7.17 -7.43 3.10
N TRP A 18 -6.69 -6.21 3.24
CA TRP A 18 -7.31 -5.02 2.68
C TRP A 18 -6.57 -4.49 1.45
N ALA A 19 -5.25 -4.64 1.43
CA ALA A 19 -4.40 -4.14 0.35
C ALA A 19 -4.66 -4.87 -0.98
N ILE A 20 -4.75 -6.20 -0.96
CA ILE A 20 -4.89 -6.98 -2.20
C ILE A 20 -6.26 -6.79 -2.87
N PRO A 21 -7.40 -6.82 -2.14
CA PRO A 21 -8.69 -6.49 -2.76
C PRO A 21 -8.73 -5.07 -3.34
N SER A 22 -8.12 -4.10 -2.64
CA SER A 22 -8.02 -2.72 -3.14
C SER A 22 -7.17 -2.63 -4.41
N TYR A 23 -6.06 -3.37 -4.46
CA TYR A 23 -5.21 -3.46 -5.65
C TYR A 23 -5.95 -4.11 -6.83
N HIS A 24 -6.67 -5.20 -6.60
CA HIS A 24 -7.48 -5.85 -7.61
C HIS A 24 -8.54 -4.89 -8.20
N THR A 25 -9.26 -4.18 -7.33
CA THR A 25 -10.28 -3.21 -7.75
C THR A 25 -9.67 -2.15 -8.64
N MET A 26 -8.56 -1.54 -8.23
CA MET A 26 -7.85 -0.54 -9.04
C MET A 26 -7.29 -1.10 -10.36
N ARG A 27 -6.82 -2.35 -10.38
CA ARG A 27 -6.39 -3.03 -11.62
C ARG A 27 -7.56 -3.24 -12.58
N TRP A 28 -8.72 -3.63 -12.05
CA TRP A 28 -9.94 -3.83 -12.83
C TRP A 28 -10.47 -2.51 -13.39
N GLU A 29 -10.53 -1.46 -12.57
CA GLU A 29 -10.97 -0.11 -12.99
C GLU A 29 -10.07 0.46 -14.10
N LEU A 30 -8.78 0.11 -14.10
CA LEU A 30 -7.84 0.55 -15.12
C LEU A 30 -7.83 -0.33 -16.39
N ASP A 31 -8.66 -1.37 -16.44
CA ASP A 31 -8.67 -2.40 -17.49
C ASP A 31 -7.34 -3.16 -17.64
N TYR A 32 -6.73 -3.51 -16.49
CA TYR A 32 -5.51 -4.33 -16.39
C TYR A 32 -4.35 -3.89 -17.30
N PRO A 33 -4.05 -2.58 -17.40
CA PRO A 33 -3.15 -2.06 -18.41
C PRO A 33 -1.71 -2.56 -18.16
N THR A 34 -0.93 -2.66 -19.23
CA THR A 34 0.46 -3.14 -19.15
C THR A 34 1.49 -2.02 -19.26
N ASN A 35 1.03 -0.81 -19.59
CA ASN A 35 1.88 0.36 -19.73
C ASN A 35 1.20 1.62 -19.18
N TYR A 36 2.02 2.66 -19.00
CA TYR A 36 1.58 3.94 -18.44
C TYR A 36 0.54 4.64 -19.33
N THR A 37 0.69 4.59 -20.66
CA THR A 37 -0.21 5.28 -21.59
C THR A 37 -1.63 4.75 -21.48
N GLU A 38 -1.80 3.42 -21.47
CA GLU A 38 -3.09 2.76 -21.22
C GLU A 38 -3.63 3.12 -19.83
N SER A 39 -2.80 2.98 -18.79
CA SER A 39 -3.20 3.32 -17.41
C SER A 39 -3.70 4.77 -17.29
N TYR A 40 -3.05 5.70 -17.99
CA TYR A 40 -3.41 7.11 -17.99
C TYR A 40 -4.73 7.36 -18.74
N ALA A 41 -5.01 6.60 -19.80
CA ALA A 41 -6.26 6.69 -20.54
C ALA A 41 -7.47 6.27 -19.68
N HIS A 42 -7.31 5.26 -18.82
CA HIS A 42 -8.34 4.75 -17.92
C HIS A 42 -8.46 5.48 -16.57
N ARG A 43 -7.67 6.54 -16.34
CA ARG A 43 -7.82 7.42 -15.16
C ARG A 43 -9.29 7.79 -14.86
N PRO A 44 -10.12 8.20 -15.85
CA PRO A 44 -11.50 8.60 -15.57
C PRO A 44 -12.38 7.48 -15.00
N ASP A 45 -11.99 6.22 -15.21
CA ASP A 45 -12.72 5.03 -14.78
C ASP A 45 -12.34 4.61 -13.35
N THR A 46 -11.26 5.18 -12.79
CA THR A 46 -10.88 4.94 -11.40
C THR A 46 -11.91 5.50 -10.43
N TYR A 47 -12.22 4.74 -9.38
CA TYR A 47 -13.21 5.09 -8.38
C TYR A 47 -14.64 5.23 -8.95
N THR A 48 -15.02 4.38 -9.91
CA THR A 48 -16.35 4.47 -10.57
C THR A 48 -17.21 3.22 -10.40
N ALA A 49 -16.60 2.06 -10.18
CA ALA A 49 -17.30 0.81 -9.96
C ALA A 49 -16.37 -0.21 -9.30
N ARG A 50 -16.96 -1.22 -8.66
CA ARG A 50 -16.20 -2.38 -8.18
C ARG A 50 -16.47 -3.61 -9.04
N PRO A 51 -15.47 -4.48 -9.24
CA PRO A 51 -15.69 -5.76 -9.89
C PRO A 51 -16.71 -6.58 -9.11
N SER A 52 -17.48 -7.43 -9.78
CA SER A 52 -18.34 -8.39 -9.11
C SER A 52 -17.54 -9.38 -8.25
N GLN A 53 -18.20 -10.01 -7.27
CA GLN A 53 -17.60 -11.08 -6.49
C GLN A 53 -17.06 -12.21 -7.39
N ALA A 54 -17.78 -12.54 -8.48
CA ALA A 54 -17.35 -13.56 -9.43
C ALA A 54 -16.04 -13.19 -10.16
N GLU A 55 -15.87 -11.92 -10.55
CA GLU A 55 -14.62 -11.43 -11.15
C GLU A 55 -13.46 -11.47 -10.15
N TRP A 56 -13.71 -11.12 -8.89
CA TRP A 56 -12.75 -11.26 -7.82
C TRP A 56 -12.32 -12.72 -7.59
N GLU A 57 -13.29 -13.64 -7.51
CA GLU A 57 -13.05 -15.08 -7.34
C GLU A 57 -12.28 -15.67 -8.52
N ALA A 58 -12.61 -15.25 -9.74
CA ALA A 58 -11.90 -15.64 -10.95
C ALA A 58 -10.47 -15.13 -10.96
N TRP A 59 -10.24 -13.86 -10.60
CA TRP A 59 -8.91 -13.25 -10.58
C TRP A 59 -8.00 -13.87 -9.52
N ARG A 60 -8.50 -14.08 -8.30
CA ARG A 60 -7.70 -14.68 -7.21
C ARG A 60 -7.42 -16.16 -7.47
N GLY A 61 -8.26 -16.79 -8.28
CA GLY A 61 -8.15 -18.14 -8.79
C GLY A 61 -8.32 -19.19 -7.71
N GLU A 62 -9.55 -19.64 -7.53
CA GLU A 62 -9.93 -20.68 -6.57
C GLU A 62 -10.25 -22.02 -7.25
N THR A 63 -9.92 -22.19 -8.54
CA THR A 63 -10.13 -23.50 -9.18
C THR A 63 -8.97 -24.41 -8.80
N TRP A 64 -9.21 -25.33 -7.86
CA TRP A 64 -8.32 -26.45 -7.53
C TRP A 64 -8.82 -27.67 -8.30
N PRO A 65 -8.22 -28.03 -9.44
CA PRO A 65 -8.71 -29.19 -10.21
C PRO A 65 -8.47 -30.49 -9.44
N ASN A 66 -7.46 -30.50 -8.56
CA ASN A 66 -6.93 -31.70 -7.89
C ASN A 66 -6.52 -31.44 -6.41
N GLY A 67 -7.03 -30.39 -5.75
CA GLY A 67 -6.88 -30.17 -4.30
C GLY A 67 -5.60 -29.51 -3.74
N ASN A 68 -4.48 -29.37 -4.49
CA ASN A 68 -3.19 -28.97 -3.85
C ASN A 68 -2.36 -27.82 -4.48
N THR A 69 -2.79 -27.10 -5.53
CA THR A 69 -2.14 -25.80 -5.88
C THR A 69 -3.15 -24.75 -6.38
N PRO A 70 -3.14 -23.51 -5.85
CA PRO A 70 -4.05 -22.46 -6.32
C PRO A 70 -3.62 -22.04 -7.72
N LYS A 71 -4.50 -22.17 -8.71
CA LYS A 71 -4.30 -21.58 -10.04
C LYS A 71 -4.95 -20.20 -10.04
N GLY A 72 -4.19 -19.18 -9.64
CA GLY A 72 -4.69 -17.83 -9.48
C GLY A 72 -3.62 -16.80 -9.14
N ASN A 73 -4.00 -15.52 -9.10
CA ASN A 73 -3.07 -14.45 -8.78
C ASN A 73 -2.75 -14.35 -7.27
N PHE A 74 -3.55 -14.96 -6.37
CA PHE A 74 -3.43 -14.72 -4.93
C PHE A 74 -2.03 -14.98 -4.36
N ALA A 75 -1.45 -16.17 -4.59
CA ALA A 75 -0.12 -16.51 -4.07
C ALA A 75 0.95 -15.56 -4.63
N ARG A 76 0.88 -15.26 -5.94
CA ARG A 76 1.79 -14.29 -6.58
C ARG A 76 1.66 -12.90 -5.96
N GLU A 77 0.45 -12.41 -5.71
CA GLU A 77 0.28 -11.08 -5.12
C GLU A 77 0.73 -11.01 -3.66
N ILE A 78 0.60 -12.11 -2.90
CA ILE A 78 1.19 -12.21 -1.55
C ILE A 78 2.72 -12.15 -1.63
N ASP A 79 3.33 -12.90 -2.55
CA ASP A 79 4.78 -12.85 -2.78
C ASP A 79 5.23 -11.45 -3.17
N LEU A 80 4.55 -10.81 -4.14
CA LEU A 80 4.86 -9.44 -4.58
C LEU A 80 4.70 -8.42 -3.45
N TRP A 81 3.68 -8.58 -2.59
CA TRP A 81 3.47 -7.72 -1.43
C TRP A 81 4.61 -7.89 -0.41
N GLY A 82 5.02 -9.14 -0.13
CA GLY A 82 6.18 -9.42 0.71
C GLY A 82 7.48 -8.87 0.12
N TRP A 83 7.70 -9.04 -1.17
CA TRP A 83 8.89 -8.52 -1.87
C TRP A 83 8.94 -7.00 -1.87
N PHE A 84 7.79 -6.32 -1.94
CA PHE A 84 7.73 -4.87 -1.79
C PHE A 84 8.22 -4.43 -0.40
N ILE A 85 7.80 -5.12 0.66
CA ILE A 85 8.26 -4.83 2.02
C ILE A 85 9.75 -5.14 2.15
N ASP A 86 10.19 -6.32 1.71
CA ASP A 86 11.60 -6.73 1.73
C ASP A 86 12.49 -5.74 0.99
N PHE A 87 12.05 -5.22 -0.15
CA PHE A 87 12.80 -4.22 -0.91
C PHE A 87 13.14 -3.02 -0.02
N TRP A 88 12.17 -2.46 0.68
CA TRP A 88 12.40 -1.30 1.55
C TRP A 88 13.16 -1.67 2.84
N MET A 89 12.93 -2.87 3.38
CA MET A 89 13.59 -3.31 4.62
C MET A 89 15.04 -3.74 4.40
N ASN A 90 15.43 -4.08 3.17
CA ASN A 90 16.78 -4.52 2.80
C ASN A 90 17.49 -3.50 1.89
N ASP A 91 17.32 -2.19 2.17
CA ASP A 91 18.01 -1.10 1.46
C ASP A 91 17.87 -1.16 -0.07
N GLY A 92 16.69 -1.51 -0.59
CA GLY A 92 16.43 -1.55 -2.03
C GLY A 92 16.94 -2.80 -2.75
N GLN A 93 17.20 -3.90 -2.03
CA GLN A 93 17.53 -5.17 -2.66
C GLN A 93 16.31 -5.82 -3.31
N ARG A 94 16.42 -6.12 -4.60
CA ARG A 94 15.43 -6.88 -5.37
C ARG A 94 15.81 -8.35 -5.41
N ARG A 95 14.85 -9.25 -5.27
CA ARG A 95 15.04 -10.71 -5.36
C ARG A 95 15.11 -11.22 -6.81
N ASN A 96 15.88 -10.58 -7.70
CA ASN A 96 15.83 -10.97 -9.10
C ASN A 96 17.09 -10.63 -9.92
N ASP A 97 18.09 -11.50 -9.85
CA ASP A 97 19.07 -11.72 -10.93
C ASP A 97 18.66 -12.88 -11.88
N GLY A 98 17.43 -13.41 -11.74
CA GLY A 98 17.01 -14.64 -12.41
C GLY A 98 17.41 -15.95 -11.70
N ASN A 99 18.28 -15.89 -10.67
CA ASN A 99 18.67 -17.03 -9.83
C ASN A 99 18.16 -16.89 -8.38
N GLY A 100 17.37 -15.86 -8.10
CA GLY A 100 16.85 -15.56 -6.76
C GLY A 100 17.86 -14.89 -5.82
N ASN A 101 19.02 -14.45 -6.33
CA ASN A 101 19.97 -13.70 -5.51
C ASN A 101 19.49 -12.24 -5.32
N PRO A 102 19.75 -11.64 -4.14
CA PRO A 102 19.48 -10.23 -3.92
C PRO A 102 20.39 -9.35 -4.79
N VAL A 103 19.80 -8.42 -5.54
CA VAL A 103 20.50 -7.43 -6.36
C VAL A 103 20.07 -6.04 -5.94
N GLN A 104 21.05 -5.17 -5.68
CA GLN A 104 20.81 -3.78 -5.37
C GLN A 104 20.15 -3.07 -6.56
N ASP A 105 18.95 -2.51 -6.35
CA ASP A 105 18.31 -1.71 -7.37
C ASP A 105 19.16 -0.49 -7.75
N TYR A 106 19.16 -0.15 -9.05
CA TYR A 106 20.01 0.92 -9.54
C TYR A 106 19.64 2.29 -8.96
N HIS A 107 18.36 2.55 -8.65
CA HIS A 107 17.94 3.81 -8.03
C HIS A 107 18.43 3.95 -6.59
N CYS A 108 18.63 2.82 -5.91
CA CYS A 108 19.08 2.72 -4.53
C CYS A 108 20.61 2.69 -4.40
N ARG A 109 21.35 2.82 -5.51
CA ARG A 109 22.81 2.91 -5.47
C ARG A 109 23.21 4.35 -5.25
N LYS A 110 24.09 4.61 -4.27
CA LYS A 110 24.72 5.92 -4.03
C LYS A 110 25.29 6.54 -5.31
N SER A 111 25.90 5.72 -6.17
CA SER A 111 26.50 6.17 -7.44
C SER A 111 25.48 6.62 -8.49
N SER A 112 24.19 6.28 -8.33
CA SER A 112 23.15 6.65 -9.30
C SER A 112 22.70 8.10 -9.19
N GLY A 113 22.93 8.73 -8.03
CA GLY A 113 22.44 10.08 -7.74
C GLY A 113 20.92 10.21 -7.66
N HIS A 114 20.16 9.09 -7.66
CA HIS A 114 18.70 9.10 -7.52
C HIS A 114 18.27 9.17 -6.06
N MET A 115 18.71 8.21 -5.25
CA MET A 115 18.47 8.12 -3.81
C MET A 115 19.79 7.75 -3.10
N ALA A 116 20.07 8.36 -1.96
CA ALA A 116 21.29 8.06 -1.18
C ALA A 116 21.25 6.63 -0.58
N ASN A 117 20.06 6.17 -0.22
CA ASN A 117 19.73 4.80 0.20
C ASN A 117 18.22 4.58 -0.03
N CYS A 118 17.76 3.34 0.10
CA CYS A 118 16.33 3.00 0.03
C CYS A 118 15.81 2.49 1.37
N ILE A 119 16.24 3.13 2.46
CA ILE A 119 15.84 2.79 3.82
C ILE A 119 14.78 3.80 4.26
N PRO A 120 13.56 3.35 4.63
CA PRO A 120 12.56 4.24 5.20
C PRO A 120 13.02 4.87 6.51
N ASP A 121 12.79 6.17 6.69
CA ASP A 121 12.98 6.86 7.97
C ASP A 121 11.95 6.41 9.01
N ILE A 122 10.76 6.02 8.53
CA ILE A 122 9.69 5.50 9.35
C ILE A 122 8.87 4.47 8.58
N VAL A 123 8.52 3.39 9.28
CA VAL A 123 7.54 2.40 8.84
C VAL A 123 6.32 2.50 9.73
N ILE A 124 5.15 2.70 9.13
CA ILE A 124 3.88 2.80 9.84
C ILE A 124 2.87 1.83 9.22
N SER A 125 2.10 1.16 10.08
CA SER A 125 0.90 0.46 9.63
C SER A 125 -0.25 1.45 9.51
N PHE A 126 -0.99 1.35 8.41
CA PHE A 126 -2.20 2.13 8.18
C PHE A 126 -3.24 1.87 9.29
N GLU A 127 -3.42 0.62 9.69
CA GLU A 127 -4.34 0.22 10.76
C GLU A 127 -3.95 0.84 12.11
N ASP A 128 -2.64 0.90 12.40
CA ASP A 128 -2.11 1.53 13.62
C ASP A 128 -2.29 3.05 13.66
N MET A 129 -2.51 3.72 12.52
CA MET A 129 -2.80 5.15 12.50
C MET A 129 -4.20 5.47 13.02
N TYR A 130 -5.10 4.49 13.07
CA TYR A 130 -6.51 4.71 13.44
C TYR A 130 -6.94 3.91 14.65
N SER A 131 -6.06 3.10 15.20
CA SER A 131 -6.36 2.36 16.40
C SER A 131 -6.58 3.31 17.58
N ALA A 132 -7.53 2.98 18.46
CA ALA A 132 -7.87 3.81 19.61
C ALA A 132 -6.71 3.97 20.61
N ASP A 133 -5.82 2.98 20.65
CA ASP A 133 -4.68 2.89 21.56
C ASP A 133 -3.40 3.52 20.99
N ARG A 134 -3.09 3.29 19.71
CA ARG A 134 -1.82 3.67 19.08
C ARG A 134 -1.96 4.78 18.05
N GLY A 135 -3.15 5.05 17.52
CA GLY A 135 -3.41 6.01 16.44
C GLY A 135 -2.73 7.36 16.61
N LEU A 136 -2.99 8.04 17.73
CA LEU A 136 -2.39 9.35 17.99
C LEU A 136 -0.85 9.27 18.03
N SER A 137 -0.29 8.25 18.69
CA SER A 137 1.16 8.09 18.80
C SER A 137 1.81 7.78 17.44
N THR A 138 1.14 7.02 16.57
CA THR A 138 1.59 6.71 15.21
C THR A 138 1.61 7.98 14.36
N VAL A 139 0.54 8.79 14.43
CA VAL A 139 0.46 10.07 13.73
C VAL A 139 1.51 11.06 14.25
N GLU A 140 1.73 11.12 15.57
CA GLU A 140 2.76 11.99 16.15
C GLU A 140 4.17 11.64 15.67
N LYS A 141 4.52 10.34 15.57
CA LYS A 141 5.80 9.90 14.99
C LYS A 141 5.97 10.37 13.55
N LEU A 142 4.92 10.25 12.72
CA LEU A 142 4.94 10.73 11.34
C LEU A 142 5.16 12.25 11.28
N MET A 143 4.43 13.02 12.10
CA MET A 143 4.55 14.48 12.13
C MET A 143 5.93 14.93 12.61
N ASP A 144 6.50 14.24 13.61
CA ASP A 144 7.85 14.53 14.10
C ASP A 144 8.91 14.29 13.00
N ILE A 145 8.78 13.22 12.21
CA ILE A 145 9.67 12.97 11.05
C ILE A 145 9.51 14.04 9.98
N LEU A 146 8.29 14.49 9.69
CA LEU A 146 8.04 15.57 8.73
C LEU A 146 8.61 16.92 9.22
N GLU A 147 8.59 17.18 10.53
CA GLU A 147 9.20 18.37 11.13
C GLU A 147 10.73 18.33 11.12
N LEU A 148 11.33 17.16 11.41
CA LEU A 148 12.79 16.99 11.40
C LEU A 148 13.39 17.14 9.99
N ASN A 149 12.63 16.73 8.97
CA ASN A 149 13.07 16.74 7.58
C ASN A 149 12.71 18.03 6.82
N GLN A 150 12.40 19.11 7.54
CA GLN A 150 12.25 20.44 6.94
C GLN A 150 13.60 20.96 6.45
N ASN A 151 13.91 20.69 5.19
CA ASN A 151 15.15 21.12 4.56
C ASN A 151 15.27 22.65 4.54
N PRO A 152 16.43 23.22 4.93
CA PRO A 152 16.72 24.64 4.75
C PRO A 152 16.84 24.95 3.25
N GLY A 153 15.76 25.44 2.64
CA GLY A 153 15.70 25.84 1.22
C GLY A 153 14.64 25.14 0.37
N GLY A 154 13.93 24.14 0.91
CA GLY A 154 12.74 23.55 0.28
C GLY A 154 11.46 24.25 0.74
N GLN A 155 10.37 24.15 -0.03
CA GLN A 155 9.04 24.45 0.51
C GLN A 155 8.74 23.41 1.59
N SER A 156 8.83 23.85 2.85
CA SER A 156 8.44 23.04 3.99
C SER A 156 6.98 22.62 3.85
N MET A 157 6.69 21.32 3.98
CA MET A 157 5.31 20.84 4.03
C MET A 157 4.70 21.38 5.33
N PRO A 158 3.56 22.10 5.28
CA PRO A 158 2.93 22.60 6.50
C PRO A 158 2.51 21.42 7.37
N VAL A 159 3.09 21.33 8.58
CA VAL A 159 2.79 20.30 9.57
C VAL A 159 1.82 20.84 10.61
N VAL A 160 0.92 19.99 11.10
CA VAL A 160 0.02 20.35 12.21
C VAL A 160 0.84 20.58 13.47
N ALA A 161 0.73 21.80 14.03
CA ALA A 161 1.41 22.18 15.26
C ALA A 161 1.12 21.16 16.38
N ARG A 162 2.16 20.79 17.15
CA ARG A 162 2.08 19.74 18.17
C ARG A 162 0.88 19.85 19.11
N GLY A 163 0.56 21.06 19.59
CA GLY A 163 -0.59 21.31 20.46
C GLY A 163 -1.97 21.06 19.82
N ALA A 164 -2.06 21.11 18.48
CA ALA A 164 -3.30 20.87 17.74
C ALA A 164 -3.46 19.41 17.28
N ARG A 165 -2.39 18.59 17.30
CA ARG A 165 -2.40 17.22 16.74
C ARG A 165 -3.48 16.34 17.35
N ARG A 166 -3.66 16.36 18.67
CA ARG A 166 -4.70 15.57 19.36
C ARG A 166 -6.11 15.98 18.90
N CYS A 167 -6.37 17.27 18.76
CA CYS A 167 -7.66 17.78 18.31
C CYS A 167 -7.93 17.35 16.87
N VAL A 168 -6.96 17.57 15.96
CA VAL A 168 -7.06 17.15 14.56
C VAL A 168 -7.24 15.64 14.45
N PHE A 169 -6.50 14.86 15.24
CA PHE A 169 -6.65 13.41 15.30
C PHE A 169 -8.04 13.00 15.77
N GLY A 170 -8.54 13.59 16.86
CA GLY A 170 -9.88 13.34 17.38
C GLY A 170 -10.99 13.71 16.39
N GLU A 171 -10.86 14.82 15.67
CA GLU A 171 -11.82 15.22 14.62
C GLU A 171 -11.76 14.30 13.39
N THR A 172 -10.56 13.92 12.96
CA THR A 172 -10.39 13.06 11.78
C THR A 172 -10.80 11.61 12.05
N THR A 173 -10.61 11.13 13.28
CA THR A 173 -11.06 9.78 13.69
C THR A 173 -12.50 9.78 14.18
N GLY A 174 -12.96 10.83 14.88
CA GLY A 174 -14.31 10.92 15.44
C GLY A 174 -15.42 11.17 14.41
N LYS A 175 -15.08 11.72 13.24
CA LYS A 175 -15.97 11.71 12.06
C LYS A 175 -16.18 10.30 11.47
N ARG A 176 -15.54 9.28 12.05
CA ARG A 176 -15.56 7.90 11.56
C ARG A 176 -16.16 6.98 12.63
N GLY A 177 -17.31 6.39 12.34
CA GLY A 177 -18.02 5.46 13.19
C GLY A 177 -17.45 4.03 13.20
N THR A 178 -16.70 3.59 12.17
CA THR A 178 -16.12 2.24 12.09
C THR A 178 -14.85 2.15 11.23
N GLU A 179 -14.04 1.10 11.41
CA GLU A 179 -12.92 0.71 10.51
C GLU A 179 -13.41 0.50 9.06
N ALA A 180 -14.66 0.06 8.92
CA ALA A 180 -15.39 -0.06 7.66
C ALA A 180 -15.88 1.30 7.09
N GLN A 181 -15.46 2.45 7.59
CA GLN A 181 -15.64 3.74 6.90
C GLN A 181 -14.35 4.25 6.24
N TRP A 182 -13.29 3.45 6.31
CA TRP A 182 -12.26 3.39 5.26
C TRP A 182 -12.67 2.51 4.08
N ASP A 183 -13.85 1.89 4.18
CA ASP A 183 -14.62 1.51 3.02
C ASP A 183 -14.74 2.76 2.16
N ASN A 184 -14.02 2.75 1.06
CA ASN A 184 -14.10 3.78 0.07
C ASN A 184 -15.48 3.75 -0.58
N SER A 185 -16.59 3.24 -0.03
CA SER A 185 -17.89 3.16 -0.74
C SER A 185 -18.47 4.49 -1.22
N GLY A 186 -17.99 5.63 -0.71
CA GLY A 186 -18.30 6.96 -1.28
C GLY A 186 -17.35 7.40 -2.43
N ARG A 187 -16.25 6.67 -2.61
CA ARG A 187 -15.21 6.85 -3.63
C ARG A 187 -15.31 5.73 -4.68
N ASP A 188 -15.33 4.49 -4.27
CA ASP A 188 -15.69 3.31 -5.04
C ASP A 188 -17.16 3.48 -5.47
N GLY A 189 -17.40 3.62 -6.77
CA GLY A 189 -18.76 3.72 -7.27
C GLY A 189 -19.53 2.40 -7.11
N HIS A 190 -20.56 2.21 -7.93
CA HIS A 190 -21.50 1.10 -7.77
C HIS A 190 -20.80 -0.28 -7.74
N GLY A 191 -21.15 -1.12 -6.76
CA GLY A 191 -20.64 -2.49 -6.68
C GLY A 191 -20.84 -3.15 -5.31
N PRO A 192 -20.39 -4.42 -5.14
CA PRO A 192 -20.48 -5.18 -3.90
C PRO A 192 -19.78 -4.54 -2.70
N ASP A 193 -20.21 -4.87 -1.48
CA ASP A 193 -19.57 -4.39 -0.25
C ASP A 193 -18.11 -4.86 -0.17
N SER A 194 -17.22 -4.06 0.42
CA SER A 194 -15.80 -4.42 0.48
C SER A 194 -15.53 -5.69 1.30
N SER A 195 -16.46 -6.03 2.21
CA SER A 195 -16.45 -7.29 2.96
C SER A 195 -16.73 -8.53 2.10
N GLU A 196 -17.34 -8.38 0.92
CA GLU A 196 -17.59 -9.49 -0.02
C GLU A 196 -16.30 -9.97 -0.70
N TYR A 197 -15.24 -9.16 -0.73
CA TYR A 197 -13.92 -9.56 -1.22
C TYR A 197 -13.05 -10.28 -0.18
N SER A 198 -13.68 -10.89 0.84
CA SER A 198 -12.96 -11.58 1.89
C SER A 198 -12.10 -12.74 1.37
N PHE A 199 -10.93 -12.92 1.99
CA PHE A 199 -10.10 -14.10 1.76
C PHE A 199 -10.75 -15.34 2.36
N THR A 200 -10.58 -16.47 1.69
CA THR A 200 -10.97 -17.76 2.25
C THR A 200 -10.06 -18.12 3.43
N TRP A 201 -10.52 -19.05 4.26
CA TRP A 201 -9.73 -19.50 5.40
C TRP A 201 -8.35 -20.07 4.99
N LEU A 202 -8.29 -20.80 3.87
CA LEU A 202 -7.03 -21.34 3.33
C LEU A 202 -6.08 -20.22 2.88
N GLN A 203 -6.60 -19.17 2.25
CA GLN A 203 -5.82 -18.00 1.87
C GLN A 203 -5.26 -17.28 3.11
N LEU A 204 -6.06 -17.18 4.18
CA LEU A 204 -5.59 -16.62 5.45
C LEU A 204 -4.50 -17.48 6.10
N GLN A 205 -4.56 -18.82 5.96
CA GLN A 205 -3.45 -19.67 6.40
C GLN A 205 -2.17 -19.41 5.61
N TYR A 206 -2.26 -19.29 4.29
CA TYR A 206 -1.11 -18.98 3.44
C TYR A 206 -0.44 -17.64 3.81
N THR A 207 -1.18 -16.68 4.36
CA THR A 207 -0.61 -15.40 4.83
C THR A 207 0.09 -15.46 6.18
N ARG A 208 0.02 -16.59 6.91
CA ARG A 208 0.60 -16.76 8.26
C ARG A 208 1.98 -17.40 8.24
N ASP A 209 2.29 -18.13 7.19
CA ASP A 209 3.57 -18.86 7.00
C ASP A 209 4.57 -17.97 6.24
#